data_AF-A0A4Y2PQ91-F1
#
_entry.id   AF-A0A4Y2PQ91-F1
#
_cell.length_a   1.000
_cell.length_b   1.000
_cell.length_c   1.000
_cell.angle_alpha   90.00
_cell.angle_beta   90.00
_cell.angle_gamma   90.00
#
_symmetry.space_group_name_H-M   'P 1'
#
loop_
_entity.id
_entity.type
_entity.pdbx_description
1 polymer ?
#
loop_
_entity_poly.entity_id
_entity_poly.type
_entity_poly.pdbx_seq_one_letter_code
_entity_poly.pdbx_strand_id
1 'polypeptide(L)' 'MRIKDKDRKEIRKEEEFPVLTLEEFPCDTQFVERCVKLISEAAMKVCGENTRDGYIRAKLQARKELPTSDNKEQYYSNT' A
#
# COMPACT_ATOMS: atom_id res chain seq x y z
N MET A 1 25.42 13.15 -0.57
CA MET A 1 24.77 14.17 -1.41
C MET A 1 23.55 14.69 -0.64
N ARG A 2 23.55 15.95 -0.17
CA ARG A 2 22.42 16.56 0.53
C ARG A 2 21.64 17.39 -0.47
N ILE A 3 20.50 16.87 -0.94
CA ILE A 3 19.58 17.61 -1.81
C ILE A 3 18.86 18.64 -0.93
N LYS A 4 18.84 19.91 -1.34
CA LYS A 4 18.20 20.97 -0.55
C LYS A 4 16.68 20.87 -0.74
N ASP A 5 15.90 21.23 0.28
CA ASP A 5 14.43 21.14 0.22
C ASP A 5 13.80 21.96 -0.91
N LYS A 6 14.51 23.00 -1.37
CA LYS A 6 14.12 23.82 -2.52
C LYS A 6 14.15 23.02 -3.83
N ASP A 7 15.18 22.22 -4.04
CA ASP A 7 15.33 21.35 -5.22
C ASP A 7 14.27 20.23 -5.22
N ARG A 8 13.87 19.78 -4.02
CA ARG A 8 12.81 18.76 -3.85
C ARG A 8 11.42 19.28 -4.23
N LYS A 9 11.13 20.56 -3.96
CA LYS A 9 9.84 21.19 -4.29
C LYS A 9 9.70 21.47 -5.78
N GLU A 10 10.79 21.75 -6.48
CA GLU A 10 10.76 22.11 -7.92
C GLU A 10 10.59 20.88 -8.83
N ILE A 11 11.00 19.69 -8.36
CA ILE A 11 10.74 18.40 -9.02
C ILE A 11 9.29 17.91 -8.76
N ARG A 12 8.64 18.43 -7.72
CA ARG A 12 7.33 17.98 -7.24
C ARG A 12 6.20 18.64 -8.02
N LYS A 13 5.96 18.19 -9.24
CA LYS A 13 4.60 18.26 -9.76
C LYS A 13 3.80 17.20 -8.99
N GLU A 14 2.80 17.64 -8.23
CA GLU A 14 1.68 16.75 -7.88
C GLU A 14 0.97 16.46 -9.20
N GLU A 15 1.51 15.52 -9.97
CA GLU A 15 0.79 15.00 -11.11
C GLU A 15 -0.45 14.33 -10.54
N GLU A 16 -1.61 14.86 -10.93
CA GLU A 16 -2.89 14.22 -10.69
C GLU A 16 -2.85 12.89 -11.43
N PHE A 17 -2.52 11.84 -10.68
CA PHE A 17 -2.45 10.50 -11.26
C PHE A 17 -3.86 10.15 -11.71
N PRO A 18 -4.05 9.79 -13.00
CA PRO A 18 -5.35 9.35 -13.46
C PRO A 18 -5.80 8.17 -12.59
N VAL A 19 -7.08 8.16 -12.23
CA VAL A 19 -7.70 7.02 -11.58
C VAL A 19 -7.40 5.79 -12.43
N LEU A 20 -6.64 4.85 -11.88
CA LEU A 20 -6.28 3.62 -12.57
C LEU A 20 -7.55 2.79 -12.74
N THR A 21 -8.17 2.86 -13.92
CA THR A 21 -9.22 1.94 -14.33
C THR A 21 -8.56 0.63 -14.74
N LEU A 22 -8.71 -0.40 -13.91
CA LEU A 22 -8.27 -1.74 -14.27
C LEU A 22 -9.35 -2.41 -15.11
N GLU A 23 -8.93 -2.92 -16.24
CA GLU A 23 -9.76 -3.78 -17.06
C GLU A 23 -10.00 -5.11 -16.32
N GLU A 24 -11.26 -5.52 -16.24
CA GLU A 24 -11.65 -6.78 -15.61
C GLU A 24 -11.27 -7.93 -16.52
N PHE A 25 -10.11 -8.53 -16.25
CA PHE A 25 -9.70 -9.76 -16.93
C PHE A 25 -10.30 -10.98 -16.21
N PRO A 26 -10.88 -11.93 -16.95
CA PRO A 26 -11.27 -13.20 -16.37
C PRO A 26 -10.01 -13.87 -15.80
N CYS A 27 -10.02 -14.12 -14.50
CA CYS A 27 -8.95 -14.83 -13.83
C CYS A 27 -9.44 -16.25 -13.55
N ASP A 28 -8.66 -17.26 -13.97
CA ASP A 28 -9.07 -18.67 -13.87
C ASP A 28 -9.26 -19.17 -12.43
N THR A 29 -8.77 -18.41 -11.45
CA THR A 29 -8.89 -18.74 -10.03
C THR A 29 -9.25 -17.52 -9.19
N GLN A 30 -10.10 -17.73 -8.19
CA GLN A 30 -10.48 -16.71 -7.20
C GLN A 30 -9.26 -16.13 -6.46
N PHE A 31 -8.19 -16.91 -6.30
CA PHE A 31 -6.97 -16.44 -5.68
C PHE A 31 -6.34 -15.30 -6.51
N VAL A 32 -6.25 -15.47 -7.83
CA VAL A 32 -5.67 -14.47 -8.73
C VAL A 32 -6.54 -13.20 -8.74
N GLU A 33 -7.88 -13.32 -8.78
CA GLU A 33 -8.79 -12.17 -8.68
C GLU A 33 -8.53 -11.35 -7.41
N ARG A 34 -8.43 -12.01 -6.25
CA ARG A 34 -8.19 -11.36 -4.97
C ARG A 34 -6.82 -10.68 -4.93
N CYS A 35 -5.79 -11.33 -5.47
CA CYS A 35 -4.45 -10.75 -5.56
C CYS A 35 -4.42 -9.49 -6.42
N VAL A 36 -5.00 -9.56 -7.63
CA VAL A 36 -5.07 -8.41 -8.55
C VAL A 36 -5.81 -7.25 -7.88
N LYS A 37 -6.96 -7.50 -7.26
CA LYS A 37 -7.73 -6.48 -6.53
C LYS A 37 -6.90 -5.83 -5.40
N LEU A 38 -6.27 -6.62 -4.55
CA LEU A 38 -5.47 -6.11 -3.43
C LEU A 38 -4.28 -5.26 -3.89
N ILE A 39 -3.55 -5.72 -4.91
CA ILE A 39 -2.39 -5.00 -5.44
C ILE A 39 -2.83 -3.66 -6.01
N SER A 40 -3.91 -3.66 -6.78
CA SER A 40 -4.48 -2.48 -7.41
C SER A 40 -5.00 -1.44 -6.42
N GLU A 41 -5.77 -1.87 -5.41
CA GLU A 41 -6.24 -0.99 -4.34
C GLU A 41 -5.08 -0.40 -3.55
N ALA A 42 -4.03 -1.19 -3.28
CA ALA A 42 -2.83 -0.70 -2.60
C ALA A 42 -2.08 0.31 -3.46
N ALA A 43 -1.90 0.03 -4.77
CA ALA A 43 -1.24 0.91 -5.72
C ALA A 43 -1.94 2.28 -5.81
N MET A 44 -3.28 2.29 -5.93
CA MET A 44 -4.06 3.52 -5.94
C MET A 44 -3.87 4.36 -4.68
N LYS A 45 -3.80 3.73 -3.50
CA LYS A 45 -3.62 4.42 -2.21
C LYS A 45 -2.22 5.03 -2.03
N VAL A 46 -1.24 4.59 -2.82
CA VAL A 46 0.15 5.10 -2.76
C VAL A 46 0.52 5.99 -3.96
N CYS A 47 -0.37 6.19 -4.93
CA CYS A 47 -0.20 7.19 -5.97
C CYS A 47 -0.21 8.59 -5.32
N GLY A 48 0.89 9.33 -5.49
CA GLY A 48 1.16 10.62 -4.82
C GLY A 48 2.06 10.50 -3.58
N GLU A 49 2.95 11.47 -3.38
CA GLU A 49 3.97 11.40 -2.31
C GLU A 49 3.36 11.51 -0.90
N ASN A 50 2.38 12.41 -0.71
CA ASN A 50 1.72 12.63 0.59
C ASN A 50 0.81 11.44 0.97
N THR A 51 0.12 10.87 -0.01
CA THR A 51 -0.76 9.70 0.11
C THR A 51 0.04 8.45 0.46
N ARG A 52 1.19 8.22 -0.18
CA ARG A 52 2.09 7.11 0.12
C ARG A 52 2.58 7.11 1.57
N ASP A 53 3.07 8.25 2.05
CA ASP A 53 3.62 8.38 3.40
C ASP A 53 2.54 8.19 4.48
N GLY A 54 1.34 8.74 4.26
CA GLY A 54 0.16 8.48 5.09
C GLY A 54 -0.24 7.00 5.10
N TYR A 55 -0.29 6.37 3.93
CA TYR A 55 -0.62 4.95 3.79
C TYR A 55 0.37 4.04 4.52
N ILE A 56 1.68 4.29 4.37
CA ILE A 56 2.73 3.51 5.05
C ILE A 56 2.59 3.62 6.57
N ARG A 57 2.41 4.83 7.11
CA ARG A 57 2.21 5.03 8.55
C ARG A 57 0.99 4.29 9.07
N ALA A 58 -0.15 4.38 8.38
CA ALA A 58 -1.37 3.68 8.76
C ALA A 58 -1.18 2.16 8.75
N LYS A 59 -0.51 1.61 7.73
CA LYS A 59 -0.22 0.17 7.61
C LYS A 59 0.70 -0.33 8.72
N LEU A 60 1.71 0.47 9.10
CA LEU A 60 2.60 0.17 10.22
C LEU A 60 1.86 0.22 11.56
N GLN A 61 0.94 1.17 11.74
CA GLN A 61 0.15 1.28 12.96
C GLN A 61 -0.81 0.09 13.12
N ALA A 62 -1.55 -0.27 12.07
CA ALA A 62 -2.42 -1.45 12.08
C ALA A 62 -1.66 -2.75 12.35
N ARG A 63 -0.40 -2.85 11.91
CA ARG A 63 0.48 -4.00 12.22
C ARG A 63 0.86 -4.09 13.70
N LYS A 64 0.93 -2.98 14.43
CA LYS A 64 1.22 -2.99 15.88
C LYS A 64 0.04 -3.47 16.70
N GLU A 65 -1.17 -3.35 16.17
CA GLU A 65 -2.40 -3.85 16.79
C GLU A 65 -2.55 -5.37 16.60
N LEU A 66 -1.80 -5.98 15.67
CA LEU A 66 -1.79 -7.42 15.50
C LEU A 66 -1.00 -8.10 16.63
N PRO A 67 -1.48 -9.24 17.15
CA PRO A 67 -0.73 -10.03 18.11
C PRO A 67 0.62 -10.45 17.51
N THR A 68 1.69 -10.12 18.21
CA THR A 68 3.01 -10.72 17.96
C THR A 68 3.00 -12.15 18.50
N SER A 69 3.37 -13.10 17.65
CA SER A 69 3.52 -14.51 18.00
C SER A 69 4.83 -15.03 17.45
N ASP A 70 5.60 -15.73 18.26
CA ASP A 70 6.89 -16.30 17.82
C ASP A 70 6.68 -17.58 17.00
N ASN A 71 5.54 -18.24 17.19
CA ASN A 71 5.18 -19.44 16.45
C ASN A 71 3.69 -19.49 16.10
N LYS A 72 3.37 -20.42 15.20
CA LYS A 72 2.04 -20.59 14.63
C LYS A 72 1.00 -20.98 15.69
N GLU A 73 1.36 -21.77 16.70
CA GLU A 73 0.45 -22.20 17.76
C GLU A 73 0.02 -21.03 18.67
N GLN A 74 0.96 -20.17 19.03
CA GLN A 74 0.68 -18.96 19.80
C GLN A 74 -0.25 -18.00 19.05
N TYR A 75 -0.15 -17.93 17.72
CA TYR A 75 -1.02 -17.09 16.90
C TYR A 75 -2.49 -17.55 16.99
N TYR A 76 -2.74 -18.85 16.80
CA TYR A 76 -4.10 -19.39 16.85
C TYR A 76 -4.69 -19.48 18.26
N SER A 77 -3.84 -19.44 19.29
CA SER A 77 -4.31 -19.42 20.69
C SER A 77 -4.78 -18.04 21.14
N ASN A 78 -4.41 -16.98 20.41
CA ASN A 78 -4.72 -15.58 20.73
C ASN A 78 -5.87 -14.99 19.87
N THR A 79 -6.49 -15.80 19.00
CA THR A 79 -7.62 -15.44 18.13
C THR A 79 -8.90 -16.09 18.64
#